data_AF-A0A7C5F8B2-F1
#
_entry.id   AF-A0A7C5F8B2-F1
#
_cell.length_a   1.000
_cell.length_b   1.000
_cell.length_c   1.000
_cell.angle_alpha   90.00
_cell.angle_beta   90.00
_cell.angle_gamma   90.00
#
_symmetry.space_group_name_H-M   'P 1'
#
loop_
_entity.id
_entity.type
_entity.pdbx_description
1 polymer ?
#
loop_
_entity_poly.entity_id
_entity_poly.type
_entity_poly.pdbx_seq_one_letter_code
_entity_poly.pdbx_strand_id
1 'polypeptide(L)'
;MEQFDPDQPFEQALSGNFLRSLLNPALDELEDHVEITGHLNPDASRDKDRHFRFKFYPEGKSKSDQHLTVEGSFQFSPEARQHEGHFKFKLPKDRPQNLPPQFEAPL
;
A
#
# COMPACT_ATOMS: atom_id res chain seq x y z
N MET A 1 45.18 -6.86 -20.51
CA MET A 1 44.31 -5.86 -19.88
C MET A 1 43.07 -6.61 -19.45
N GLU A 2 42.80 -6.72 -18.15
CA GLU A 2 41.52 -7.26 -17.67
C GLU A 2 40.41 -6.31 -18.10
N GLN A 3 39.41 -6.86 -18.77
CA GLN A 3 38.24 -6.13 -19.25
C GLN A 3 37.38 -5.80 -18.02
N PHE A 4 37.34 -4.51 -17.66
CA PHE A 4 36.49 -4.03 -16.58
C PHE A 4 35.03 -4.27 -16.97
N ASP A 5 34.36 -5.15 -16.22
CA ASP A 5 32.94 -5.43 -16.35
C ASP A 5 32.18 -4.60 -15.31
N PRO A 6 31.47 -3.53 -15.72
CA PRO A 6 30.73 -2.66 -14.82
C PRO A 6 29.53 -3.35 -14.16
N ASP A 7 29.08 -4.49 -14.70
CA ASP A 7 27.90 -5.22 -14.24
C ASP A 7 28.25 -6.32 -13.22
N GLN A 8 29.52 -6.70 -13.11
CA GLN A 8 30.02 -7.68 -12.14
C GLN A 8 29.62 -7.41 -10.66
N PRO A 9 29.63 -6.16 -10.12
CA PRO A 9 29.16 -5.90 -8.77
C PRO A 9 27.64 -6.10 -8.62
N PHE A 10 26.85 -5.87 -9.68
CA PHE A 10 25.41 -6.07 -9.67
C PHE A 10 25.05 -7.56 -9.80
N GLU A 11 25.75 -8.32 -10.63
CA GLU A 11 25.59 -9.77 -10.75
C GLU A 11 25.87 -10.50 -9.42
N GLN A 12 26.86 -10.03 -8.65
CA GLN A 12 27.15 -10.57 -7.32
C GLN A 12 26.18 -10.06 -6.25
N ALA A 13 25.80 -8.78 -6.30
CA ALA A 13 24.84 -8.19 -5.38
C ALA A 13 23.42 -8.74 -5.57
N LEU A 14 23.02 -9.12 -6.79
CA LEU A 14 21.71 -9.70 -7.08
C LEU A 14 21.68 -11.22 -6.96
N SER A 15 22.70 -11.82 -6.33
CA SER A 15 22.67 -13.25 -6.02
C SER A 15 21.39 -13.61 -5.25
N GLY A 16 20.77 -14.74 -5.59
CA GLY A 16 19.48 -15.14 -5.01
C GLY A 16 19.47 -15.22 -3.48
N ASN A 17 20.63 -15.41 -2.84
CA ASN A 17 20.77 -15.39 -1.38
C ASN A 17 20.73 -13.97 -0.79
N PHE A 18 21.34 -12.99 -1.45
CA PHE A 18 21.25 -11.59 -1.03
C PHE A 18 19.83 -11.05 -1.21
N LEU A 19 19.19 -11.33 -2.34
CA LEU A 19 17.78 -10.97 -2.56
C LEU A 19 16.87 -11.57 -1.50
N ARG A 20 17.05 -12.85 -1.14
CA ARG A 20 16.30 -13.50 -0.04
C ARG A 20 16.56 -12.84 1.31
N SER A 21 17.78 -12.39 1.57
CA SER A 21 18.12 -11.70 2.82
C SER A 21 17.45 -10.32 2.95
N LEU A 22 17.13 -9.67 1.83
CA LEU A 22 16.41 -8.39 1.81
C LEU A 22 14.89 -8.55 1.79
N LEU A 23 14.38 -9.66 1.25
CA LEU A 23 12.94 -9.89 1.13
C LEU A 23 12.24 -9.95 2.48
N ASN A 24 12.77 -10.70 3.45
CA ASN A 24 12.11 -10.82 4.76
C ASN A 24 12.08 -9.47 5.50
N PRO A 25 13.20 -8.72 5.65
CA PRO A 25 13.16 -7.39 6.26
C PRO A 25 12.26 -6.40 5.50
N ALA A 26 12.22 -6.45 4.17
CA ALA A 26 11.33 -5.58 3.39
C ALA A 26 9.85 -5.93 3.59
N LEU A 27 9.53 -7.21 3.75
CA LEU A 27 8.18 -7.67 4.07
C LEU A 27 7.79 -7.28 5.50
N ASP A 28 8.71 -7.40 6.47
CA ASP A 28 8.49 -6.99 7.85
C ASP A 28 8.23 -5.47 7.94
N GLU A 29 9.03 -4.66 7.24
CA GLU A 29 8.83 -3.20 7.15
C GLU A 29 7.50 -2.87 6.46
N LEU A 30 7.18 -3.54 5.35
CA LEU A 30 5.92 -3.35 4.66
C LEU A 30 4.73 -3.72 5.56
N GLU A 31 4.83 -4.82 6.30
CA GLU A 31 3.82 -5.23 7.26
C GLU A 31 3.68 -4.18 8.36
N ASP A 32 4.75 -3.56 8.86
CA ASP A 32 4.63 -2.48 9.85
C ASP A 32 3.92 -1.25 9.28
N HIS A 33 4.05 -0.96 7.99
CA HIS A 33 3.48 0.24 7.38
C HIS A 33 2.08 0.06 6.78
N VAL A 34 1.65 -1.17 6.50
CA VAL A 34 0.41 -1.43 5.75
C VAL A 34 -0.52 -2.37 6.49
N GLU A 35 -1.82 -2.06 6.46
CA GLU A 35 -2.88 -2.96 6.90
C GLU A 35 -3.95 -3.03 5.81
N ILE A 36 -4.23 -4.24 5.32
CA ILE A 36 -5.29 -4.49 4.34
C ILE A 36 -6.31 -5.42 4.98
N THR A 37 -7.56 -4.99 5.04
CA THR A 37 -8.68 -5.79 5.52
C THR A 37 -9.80 -5.76 4.49
N GLY A 38 -10.50 -6.86 4.31
CA GLY A 38 -11.64 -6.89 3.41
C GLY A 38 -12.43 -8.18 3.54
N HIS A 39 -13.74 -8.07 3.35
CA HIS A 39 -14.57 -9.23 3.11
C HIS A 39 -14.90 -9.24 1.61
N LEU A 40 -14.34 -10.23 0.92
CA LEU A 40 -14.69 -10.56 -0.45
C LEU A 40 -15.38 -11.91 -0.37
N ASN A 41 -16.64 -11.91 0.04
CA ASN A 41 -17.39 -13.17 0.18
C ASN A 41 -17.83 -13.59 -1.24
N PRO A 42 -17.22 -14.63 -1.86
CA PRO A 42 -17.47 -14.96 -3.26
C PRO A 42 -18.87 -15.54 -3.49
N ASP A 43 -19.47 -16.12 -2.45
CA ASP A 43 -20.81 -16.74 -2.47
C ASP A 43 -21.91 -15.82 -1.93
N ALA A 44 -21.61 -14.56 -1.61
CA ALA A 44 -22.63 -13.62 -1.19
C ALA A 44 -23.53 -13.29 -2.37
N SER A 45 -24.70 -13.92 -2.42
CA SER A 45 -25.80 -13.65 -3.37
C SER A 45 -26.37 -12.22 -3.26
N ARG A 46 -25.71 -11.33 -2.52
CA ARG A 46 -26.02 -9.91 -2.37
C ARG A 46 -24.74 -9.14 -2.60
N ASP A 47 -24.76 -8.28 -3.61
CA ASP A 47 -23.74 -7.26 -3.94
C ASP A 47 -23.34 -6.31 -2.81
N LYS A 48 -23.86 -6.48 -1.60
CA LYS A 48 -23.73 -5.55 -0.48
C LYS A 48 -22.46 -5.73 0.35
N ASP A 49 -21.73 -6.83 0.18
CA ASP A 49 -20.69 -7.21 1.16
C ASP A 49 -19.25 -7.19 0.61
N ARG A 50 -19.00 -6.58 -0.56
CA ARG A 50 -17.62 -6.38 -1.06
C ARG A 50 -17.06 -5.07 -0.55
N HIS A 51 -16.56 -5.08 0.68
CA HIS A 51 -15.89 -3.93 1.28
C HIS A 51 -14.40 -4.25 1.53
N PHE A 52 -13.56 -3.26 1.26
CA PHE A 52 -12.15 -3.31 1.59
C PHE A 52 -11.76 -2.04 2.33
N ARG A 53 -10.79 -2.17 3.24
CA ARG A 53 -10.17 -1.08 3.97
C ARG A 53 -8.67 -1.28 3.92
N PHE A 54 -8.02 -0.25 3.43
CA PHE A 54 -6.58 -0.11 3.41
C PHE A 54 -6.18 0.97 4.41
N LYS A 55 -5.18 0.69 5.23
CA LYS A 55 -4.53 1.69 6.06
C LYS A 55 -3.04 1.73 5.75
N PHE A 56 -2.49 2.95 5.76
CA PHE A 56 -1.06 3.18 5.65
C PHE A 56 -0.58 4.01 6.83
N TYR A 57 0.44 3.51 7.51
CA TYR A 57 1.06 4.09 8.69
C TYR A 57 2.41 4.69 8.27
N PRO A 58 2.54 6.01 8.08
CA PRO A 58 3.77 6.62 7.54
C PRO A 58 5.01 6.38 8.40
N GLU A 59 4.82 6.27 9.72
CA GLU A 59 5.90 6.03 10.70
C GLU A 59 6.02 4.54 11.08
N GLY A 60 5.13 3.69 10.56
CA GLY A 60 4.96 2.31 10.99
C GLY A 60 4.03 2.16 12.20
N LYS A 61 3.25 1.07 12.22
CA LYS A 61 2.32 0.71 13.30
C LYS A 61 3.02 0.58 14.65
N SER A 62 4.29 0.15 14.63
CA SER A 62 5.13 0.01 15.81
C SER A 62 5.44 1.34 16.51
N LYS A 63 5.47 2.46 15.77
CA LYS A 63 5.85 3.79 16.30
C LYS A 63 4.66 4.71 16.50
N SER A 64 3.61 4.58 15.69
CA SER A 64 2.48 5.51 15.71
C SER A 64 1.19 4.84 15.21
N ASP A 65 0.06 5.18 15.84
CA ASP A 65 -1.27 4.84 15.31
C ASP A 65 -1.78 5.88 14.28
N GLN A 66 -0.96 6.87 13.90
CA GLN A 66 -1.33 7.80 12.84
C GLN A 66 -1.29 7.10 11.48
N HIS A 67 -2.44 7.08 10.80
CA HIS A 67 -2.57 6.41 9.53
C HIS A 67 -3.50 7.13 8.55
N LEU A 68 -3.21 6.95 7.27
CA LEU A 68 -4.13 7.21 6.18
C LEU A 68 -5.08 6.03 6.06
N THR A 69 -6.37 6.26 5.86
CA THR A 69 -7.33 5.18 5.57
C THR A 69 -7.96 5.38 4.21
N VAL A 70 -8.05 4.32 3.42
CA VAL A 70 -8.88 4.21 2.23
C VAL A 70 -9.89 3.10 2.46
N GLU A 71 -11.18 3.44 2.49
CA GLU A 71 -12.26 2.45 2.53
C GLU A 71 -12.92 2.43 1.16
N GLY A 72 -13.14 1.25 0.60
CA GLY A 72 -13.89 1.12 -0.64
C GLY A 72 -14.95 0.02 -0.57
N SER A 73 -15.99 0.19 -1.37
CA SER A 73 -17.07 -0.78 -1.53
C SER A 73 -17.49 -0.87 -2.98
N PHE A 74 -17.81 -2.09 -3.44
CA PHE A 74 -18.26 -2.37 -4.79
C PHE A 74 -19.58 -3.09 -4.76
N GLN A 75 -20.58 -2.51 -5.42
CA GLN A 75 -21.92 -3.08 -5.50
C GLN A 75 -22.47 -2.97 -6.92
N PHE A 76 -23.19 -3.98 -7.39
CA PHE A 76 -24.04 -3.84 -8.57
C PHE A 76 -25.29 -3.04 -8.21
N SER A 77 -25.59 -2.00 -9.00
CA SER A 77 -26.85 -1.27 -8.94
C SER A 77 -27.84 -1.90 -9.93
N PRO A 78 -28.93 -2.56 -9.45
CA PRO A 78 -29.93 -3.16 -10.34
C PRO A 78 -30.68 -2.11 -11.16
N GLU A 79 -30.86 -0.91 -10.60
CA GLU A 79 -31.60 0.20 -11.19
C GLU A 79 -30.85 0.81 -12.38
N ALA A 80 -29.54 1.02 -12.21
CA ALA A 80 -28.69 1.56 -13.26
C ALA A 80 -28.04 0.46 -14.13
N ARG A 81 -28.29 -0.83 -13.83
CA ARG A 81 -27.68 -2.02 -14.47
C ARG A 81 -26.15 -1.93 -14.60
N GLN A 82 -25.49 -1.33 -13.61
CA GLN A 82 -24.05 -1.08 -13.65
C GLN A 82 -23.41 -1.35 -12.29
N HIS A 83 -22.09 -1.55 -12.30
CA HIS A 83 -21.30 -1.65 -11.07
C HIS A 83 -20.97 -0.25 -10.56
N GLU A 84 -21.17 -0.04 -9.28
CA GLU A 84 -20.87 1.19 -8.57
C GLU A 84 -19.78 0.94 -7.54
N GLY A 85 -18.75 1.80 -7.58
CA GLY A 85 -17.64 1.78 -6.65
C GLY A 85 -17.64 3.05 -5.82
N HIS A 86 -17.63 2.93 -4.50
CA HIS A 86 -17.48 4.06 -3.59
C HIS A 86 -16.15 3.97 -2.87
N PHE A 87 -15.46 5.10 -2.77
CA PHE A 87 -14.18 5.20 -2.08
C PHE A 87 -14.19 6.39 -1.12
N LYS A 88 -13.71 6.16 0.11
CA LYS A 88 -13.59 7.17 1.15
C LYS A 88 -12.16 7.24 1.65
N PHE A 89 -11.57 8.41 1.53
CA PHE A 89 -10.22 8.72 2.01
C PHE A 89 -10.31 9.46 3.35
N LYS A 90 -9.54 9.04 4.34
CA LYS A 90 -9.43 9.71 5.64
C LYS A 90 -7.95 10.01 5.92
N LEU A 91 -7.67 11.27 6.22
CA LEU A 91 -6.37 11.73 6.68
C LEU A 91 -6.25 11.56 8.20
N PRO A 92 -5.02 11.47 8.75
CA PRO A 92 -4.81 11.44 10.19
C PRO A 92 -5.27 12.77 10.79
N LYS A 93 -5.95 12.72 11.94
CA LYS A 93 -6.57 13.90 12.57
C LYS A 93 -5.55 14.96 13.03
N ASP A 94 -4.31 14.55 13.30
CA ASP A 94 -3.26 15.42 13.83
C ASP A 94 -2.41 16.10 12.74
N ARG A 95 -2.78 15.97 11.46
CA ARG A 95 -2.07 16.72 10.42
C ARG A 95 -2.32 18.22 10.70
N PRO A 96 -1.29 19.03 10.99
CA PRO A 96 -1.50 20.46 11.17
C PRO A 96 -2.12 20.99 9.87
N GLN A 97 -3.30 21.60 9.97
CA GLN A 97 -4.11 22.06 8.83
C GLN A 97 -3.43 23.14 7.95
N ASN A 98 -2.16 23.43 8.17
CA ASN A 98 -1.43 24.59 7.62
C ASN A 98 -0.17 24.25 6.81
N LEU A 99 0.09 22.99 6.44
CA LEU A 99 1.19 22.70 5.50
C LEU A 99 0.62 22.42 4.11
N PRO A 100 0.82 23.33 3.13
CA PRO A 100 0.55 23.01 1.73
C PRO A 100 1.40 21.80 1.31
N PRO A 101 0.95 21.00 0.32
CA PRO A 101 1.74 19.89 -0.19
C PRO A 101 3.05 20.46 -0.76
N GLN A 102 4.15 20.26 -0.04
CA GLN A 102 5.48 20.61 -0.50
C GLN A 102 5.91 19.51 -1.47
N PHE A 103 5.49 19.63 -2.73
CA PHE A 103 6.23 19.02 -3.82
C PHE A 103 7.49 19.86 -4.00
N GLU A 104 8.57 19.48 -3.31
CA GLU A 104 9.89 19.98 -3.68
C GLU A 104 10.17 19.49 -5.09
N ALA A 105 10.22 20.42 -6.04
CA ALA A 105 10.74 20.15 -7.36
C ALA A 105 12.25 19.85 -7.23
N PRO A 106 12.78 18.83 -7.92
CA PRO A 106 14.22 18.60 -7.92
C PRO A 106 14.94 19.80 -8.54
N LEU A 107 16.05 20.20 -7.90
CA LEU A 107 17.01 21.19 -8.42
C LEU A 107 17.71 20.70 -9.69
#